data_AF-A0A2T6FP53-F1
#
_entry.id   AF-A0A2T6FP53-F1
#
_cell.length_a   1.000
_cell.length_b   1.000
_cell.length_c   1.000
_cell.angle_alpha   90.00
_cell.angle_beta   90.00
_cell.angle_gamma   90.00
#
_symmetry.space_group_name_H-M   'P 1'
#
loop_
_entity.id
_entity.type
_entity.pdbx_description
1 polymer ?
#
loop_
_entity_poly.entity_id
_entity_poly.type
_entity_poly.pdbx_seq_one_letter_code
_entity_poly.pdbx_strand_id
1 'polypeptide(L)'
;MIEFERYPHINEILAFYLEKSPEPKISRLIENGVTNEEEAEEFSKFIWRVVDNIHDDAESGNVVLGRIDNTDLLPDLSYEITKYMRKIGFYGIWERVSDNEN
;
A
#
# COMPACT_ATOMS: atom_id res chain seq x y z
N MET A 1 -7.15 3.86 -12.49
CA MET A 1 -7.29 3.78 -11.03
C MET A 1 -6.89 2.39 -10.60
N ILE A 2 -5.95 2.29 -9.67
CA ILE A 2 -5.66 1.03 -8.98
C ILE A 2 -6.87 0.76 -8.10
N GLU A 3 -7.59 -0.31 -8.39
CA GLU A 3 -8.76 -0.70 -7.63
C GLU A 3 -8.59 -2.18 -7.24
N PHE A 4 -8.59 -2.42 -5.93
CA PHE A 4 -8.42 -3.74 -5.35
C PHE A 4 -9.78 -4.40 -5.17
N GLU A 5 -10.10 -5.33 -6.07
CA GLU A 5 -11.43 -5.93 -6.17
C GLU A 5 -11.67 -7.09 -5.20
N ARG A 6 -10.64 -7.85 -4.82
CA ARG A 6 -10.81 -9.02 -3.94
C ARG A 6 -10.96 -8.58 -2.50
N TYR A 7 -10.20 -7.57 -2.09
CA TYR A 7 -10.24 -6.99 -0.76
C TYR A 7 -10.50 -5.48 -0.83
N PRO A 8 -11.77 -5.06 -0.98
CA PRO A 8 -12.11 -3.64 -1.17
C PRO A 8 -11.68 -2.71 -0.04
N HIS A 9 -11.62 -3.24 1.19
CA HIS A 9 -11.17 -2.51 2.39
C HIS A 9 -9.71 -2.03 2.28
N ILE A 10 -8.90 -2.64 1.41
CA ILE A 10 -7.54 -2.18 1.12
C ILE A 10 -7.56 -0.80 0.46
N ASN A 11 -8.55 -0.52 -0.39
CA ASN A 11 -8.70 0.82 -0.97
C ASN A 11 -8.98 1.87 0.12
N GLU A 12 -9.80 1.52 1.12
CA GLU A 12 -10.12 2.42 2.25
C GLU A 12 -8.89 2.70 3.12
N ILE A 13 -8.08 1.67 3.41
CA ILE A 13 -6.82 1.85 4.15
C ILE A 13 -5.84 2.74 3.40
N LEU A 14 -5.63 2.49 2.11
CA LEU A 14 -4.70 3.28 1.32
C LEU A 14 -5.17 4.73 1.18
N ALA A 15 -6.48 4.94 1.02
CA ALA A 15 -7.07 6.28 1.00
C ALA A 15 -6.83 6.99 2.34
N PHE A 16 -7.08 6.34 3.48
CA PHE A 16 -6.84 6.91 4.79
C PHE A 16 -5.39 7.38 4.98
N TYR A 17 -4.41 6.53 4.66
CA TYR A 17 -3.01 6.89 4.84
C TYR A 17 -2.52 7.94 3.84
N LEU A 18 -3.10 7.99 2.64
CA LEU A 18 -2.84 9.04 1.68
C LEU A 18 -3.44 10.39 2.13
N GLU A 19 -4.61 10.38 2.78
CA GLU A 19 -5.20 11.59 3.37
C GLU A 19 -4.40 12.09 4.58
N LYS A 20 -3.88 11.18 5.41
CA LYS A 20 -3.04 11.48 6.58
C LYS A 20 -1.71 12.13 6.17
N SER A 21 -1.13 11.68 5.05
CA SER A 21 0.12 12.22 4.50
C SER A 21 0.02 12.40 2.98
N PRO A 22 -0.53 13.53 2.50
CA PRO A 22 -0.73 13.77 1.08
C PRO A 22 0.58 13.82 0.31
N GLU A 23 0.76 12.86 -0.60
CA GLU A 23 1.90 12.79 -1.52
C GLU A 23 1.38 12.87 -2.96
N PRO A 24 1.46 14.03 -3.64
CA PRO A 24 0.88 14.21 -4.98
C PRO A 24 1.36 13.18 -6.01
N LYS A 25 2.61 12.72 -5.86
CA LYS A 25 3.17 11.68 -6.72
C LYS A 25 2.43 10.36 -6.51
N ILE A 26 2.25 9.92 -5.26
CA ILE A 26 1.52 8.68 -4.92
C ILE A 26 0.04 8.76 -5.30
N SER A 27 -0.63 9.89 -5.04
CA SER A 27 -2.02 10.10 -5.48
C SER A 27 -2.16 9.88 -6.98
N ARG A 28 -1.23 10.44 -7.77
CA ARG A 28 -1.18 10.24 -9.22
C ARG A 28 -1.00 8.76 -9.60
N LEU A 29 -0.17 8.02 -8.87
CA LEU A 29 0.05 6.58 -9.13
C LEU A 29 -1.20 5.75 -8.83
N ILE A 30 -1.93 6.05 -7.75
CA ILE A 30 -3.18 5.38 -7.42
C ILE A 30 -4.26 5.68 -8.47
N GLU A 31 -4.36 6.93 -8.93
CA GLU A 31 -5.34 7.33 -9.93
C GLU A 31 -5.03 6.79 -11.34
N ASN A 32 -3.78 6.93 -11.80
CA ASN A 32 -3.39 6.64 -13.18
C ASN A 32 -2.76 5.26 -13.38
N GLY A 33 -2.45 4.56 -12.28
CA GLY A 33 -1.65 3.36 -12.32
C GLY A 33 -0.16 3.65 -12.42
N VAL A 34 0.62 2.57 -12.32
CA VAL A 34 2.08 2.55 -12.39
C VAL A 34 2.47 2.13 -13.80
N THR A 35 3.34 2.92 -14.44
CA THR A 35 3.66 2.77 -15.87
C THR A 35 5.12 2.48 -16.16
N ASN A 36 6.02 2.71 -15.19
CA ASN A 36 7.44 2.50 -15.34
C ASN A 36 8.08 2.02 -14.02
N GLU A 37 9.36 1.66 -14.09
CA GLU A 37 10.10 1.08 -12.97
C GLU A 37 10.30 2.05 -11.79
N GLU A 38 10.50 3.34 -12.06
CA GLU A 38 10.63 4.36 -11.01
C GLU A 38 9.33 4.49 -10.21
N GLU A 39 8.20 4.60 -10.93
CA GLU A 39 6.86 4.64 -10.32
C GLU A 39 6.55 3.36 -9.54
N ALA A 40 7.00 2.21 -10.03
CA ALA A 40 6.84 0.92 -9.36
C ALA A 40 7.61 0.86 -8.04
N GLU A 41 8.84 1.39 -8.02
CA GLU A 41 9.65 1.47 -6.81
C GLU A 41 9.03 2.41 -5.78
N GLU A 42 8.56 3.58 -6.20
CA GLU A 42 7.92 4.54 -5.30
C GLU A 42 6.60 4.05 -4.74
N PHE A 43 5.78 3.42 -5.57
CA PHE A 43 4.55 2.78 -5.11
C PHE A 43 4.87 1.68 -4.09
N SER A 44 5.87 0.84 -4.35
CA SER A 44 6.29 -0.23 -3.42
C SER A 44 6.74 0.33 -2.07
N LYS A 45 7.56 1.39 -2.06
CA LYS A 45 7.99 2.08 -0.83
C LYS A 45 6.83 2.74 -0.10
N PHE A 46 5.86 3.28 -0.82
CA PHE A 46 4.63 3.79 -0.21
C PHE A 46 3.85 2.68 0.51
N ILE A 47 3.72 1.49 -0.09
CA ILE A 47 3.06 0.36 0.57
C ILE A 47 3.76 -0.02 1.88
N TRP A 48 5.09 -0.09 1.91
CA TRP A 48 5.83 -0.37 3.14
C TRP A 48 5.64 0.70 4.21
N ARG A 49 5.63 1.98 3.82
CA ARG A 49 5.26 3.07 4.75
C ARG A 49 3.84 2.91 5.31
N VAL A 50 2.90 2.37 4.54
CA VAL A 50 1.56 2.05 5.05
C VAL A 50 1.62 0.91 6.08
N VAL A 51 2.44 -0.12 5.83
CA VAL A 51 2.66 -1.21 6.80
C VAL A 51 3.22 -0.66 8.11
N ASP A 52 4.24 0.20 8.06
CA ASP A 52 4.82 0.84 9.24
C ASP A 52 3.78 1.65 10.01
N ASN A 53 3.01 2.47 9.30
CA ASN A 53 1.96 3.28 9.93
C ASN A 53 0.86 2.42 10.58
N ILE A 54 0.53 1.25 10.02
CA ILE A 54 -0.42 0.30 10.63
C ILE A 54 0.14 -0.23 11.96
N HIS A 55 1.42 -0.59 11.99
CA HIS A 55 2.09 -1.02 13.22
C HIS A 55 2.15 0.11 14.26
N ASP A 56 2.59 1.31 13.87
CA ASP A 56 2.69 2.46 14.76
C ASP A 56 1.33 2.87 15.35
N ASP A 57 0.27 2.84 14.54
CA ASP A 57 -1.08 3.16 14.99
C ASP A 57 -1.59 2.10 16.00
N ALA A 58 -1.29 0.82 15.78
CA ALA A 58 -1.62 -0.25 16.72
C ALA A 58 -0.86 -0.12 18.06
N GLU A 59 0.43 0.18 18.03
CA GLU A 59 1.25 0.38 19.24
C GLU A 59 0.85 1.64 20.02
N SER A 60 0.49 2.72 19.30
CA SER A 60 0.10 4.00 19.90
C SER A 60 -1.35 4.04 20.39
N GLY A 61 -2.17 3.05 20.02
CA GLY A 61 -3.60 3.03 20.35
C GLY A 61 -4.44 3.96 19.46
N ASN A 62 -3.96 4.32 18.27
CA ASN A 62 -4.67 5.19 17.33
C ASN A 62 -5.81 4.43 16.65
N VAL A 63 -7.00 5.02 16.60
CA VAL A 63 -8.15 4.41 15.94
C VAL A 63 -8.15 4.77 14.45
N VAL A 64 -8.01 3.76 13.60
CA VAL A 64 -8.07 3.85 12.14
C VAL A 64 -9.22 2.97 11.64
N LEU A 65 -10.12 3.56 10.85
CA LEU A 65 -11.34 2.89 10.33
C LEU A 65 -12.17 2.17 11.42
N GLY A 66 -12.22 2.77 12.63
CA GLY A 66 -12.97 2.24 13.77
C GLY A 66 -12.28 1.10 14.53
N ARG A 67 -11.03 0.76 14.19
CA ARG A 67 -10.22 -0.26 14.85
C ARG A 67 -8.90 0.34 15.35
N ILE A 68 -8.39 -0.18 16.46
CA ILE A 68 -7.05 0.18 16.98
C ILE A 68 -5.98 -0.63 16.25
N ASP A 69 -6.22 -1.94 16.11
CA ASP A 69 -5.31 -2.86 15.45
C ASP A 69 -5.88 -3.24 14.08
N ASN A 70 -5.11 -2.93 13.04
CA ASN A 70 -5.41 -3.25 11.63
C ASN A 70 -4.34 -4.17 11.01
N THR A 71 -3.47 -4.78 11.84
CA THR A 71 -2.41 -5.68 11.37
C THR A 71 -2.96 -6.96 10.72
N ASP A 72 -4.22 -7.32 11.02
CA ASP A 72 -4.95 -8.42 10.39
C ASP A 72 -5.17 -8.21 8.87
N LEU A 73 -5.03 -6.96 8.40
CA LEU A 73 -5.23 -6.58 7.00
C LEU A 73 -3.94 -6.65 6.16
N LEU A 74 -2.77 -6.81 6.79
CA LEU A 74 -1.47 -6.87 6.11
C LEU A 74 -1.37 -8.03 5.09
N PRO A 75 -1.91 -9.24 5.36
CA PRO A 75 -1.92 -10.31 4.36
C PRO A 75 -2.77 -9.97 3.13
N ASP A 76 -3.92 -9.31 3.32
CA ASP A 76 -4.82 -8.90 2.24
C ASP A 76 -4.20 -7.78 1.40
N LEU A 77 -3.53 -6.82 2.06
CA LEU A 77 -2.72 -5.78 1.41
C LEU A 77 -1.63 -6.43 0.55
N SER A 78 -0.80 -7.29 1.14
CA SER A 78 0.29 -7.97 0.44
C SER A 78 -0.20 -8.75 -0.79
N TYR A 79 -1.33 -9.45 -0.66
CA TYR A 79 -1.95 -10.17 -1.77
C TYR A 79 -2.33 -9.24 -2.93
N GLU A 80 -3.02 -8.15 -2.65
CA GLU A 80 -3.52 -7.22 -3.66
C GLU A 80 -2.39 -6.47 -4.37
N ILE A 81 -1.39 -6.00 -3.62
CA ILE A 81 -0.19 -5.36 -4.20
C ILE A 81 0.58 -6.35 -5.06
N THR A 82 0.79 -7.57 -4.57
CA THR A 82 1.47 -8.63 -5.33
C THR A 82 0.73 -8.94 -6.64
N LYS A 83 -0.60 -9.09 -6.59
CA LYS A 83 -1.45 -9.34 -7.75
C LYS A 83 -1.36 -8.19 -8.76
N TYR A 84 -1.43 -6.95 -8.28
CA TYR A 84 -1.32 -5.76 -9.12
C TYR A 84 0.05 -5.64 -9.80
N MET A 85 1.13 -5.75 -9.04
CA MET A 85 2.50 -5.64 -9.55
C MET A 85 2.83 -6.76 -10.55
N ARG A 86 2.29 -7.97 -10.36
CA ARG A 86 2.37 -9.04 -11.37
C ARG A 86 1.59 -8.71 -12.64
N LYS A 87 0.39 -8.16 -12.51
CA LYS A 87 -0.46 -7.78 -13.66
C LYS A 87 0.22 -6.75 -14.57
N ILE A 88 0.93 -5.79 -13.99
CA ILE A 88 1.60 -4.70 -14.72
C ILE A 88 3.07 -5.00 -15.07
N GLY A 89 3.59 -6.17 -14.69
CA GLY A 89 4.95 -6.61 -15.05
C GLY A 89 6.08 -6.10 -14.14
N PHE A 90 5.77 -5.45 -13.02
CA PHE A 90 6.76 -4.90 -12.08
C PHE A 90 6.94 -5.73 -10.80
N TYR A 91 6.52 -7.00 -10.79
CA TYR A 91 6.65 -7.88 -9.63
C TYR A 91 8.10 -8.00 -9.11
N GLY A 92 9.10 -8.04 -9.99
CA GLY A 92 10.50 -8.11 -9.55
C GLY A 92 10.97 -6.86 -8.77
N ILE A 93 10.37 -5.69 -9.02
CA ILE A 93 10.64 -4.48 -8.25
C ILE A 93 9.97 -4.58 -6.88
N TRP A 94 8.71 -5.03 -6.84
CA TRP A 94 8.00 -5.27 -5.59
C TRP A 94 8.75 -6.25 -4.68
N GLU A 95 9.22 -7.37 -5.24
CA GLU A 95 10.01 -8.38 -4.52
C GLU A 95 11.32 -7.79 -3.99
N ARG A 96 12.09 -7.09 -4.86
CA ARG A 96 13.34 -6.42 -4.46
C ARG A 96 13.13 -5.40 -3.34
N VAL A 97 12.09 -4.57 -3.41
CA VAL A 97 11.80 -3.59 -2.35
C VAL A 97 11.41 -4.31 -1.07
N SER A 98 10.55 -5.33 -1.17
CA SER A 98 10.09 -6.11 -0.02
C SER A 98 11.23 -6.85 0.69
N ASP A 99 12.21 -7.35 -0.03
CA ASP A 99 13.39 -8.00 0.56
C ASP A 99 14.32 -7.03 1.30
N ASN A 100 14.26 -5.71 1.00
CA ASN A 100 15.08 -4.71 1.67
C ASN A 100 14.43 -4.10 2.93
N GLU A 101 13.11 -4.18 3.03
CA GLU A 101 12.32 -3.63 4.16
C GLU A 101 12.04 -4.68 5.26
N ASN A 102 12.48 -5.93 5.05
CA ASN A 102 12.26 -7.11 5.93
C ASN A 102 13.56 -7.51 6.66
#